data_AF-A0A935J5Z9-F1
#
_entry.id   AF-A0A935J5Z9-F1
#
_cell.length_a   1.000
_cell.length_b   1.000
_cell.length_c   1.000
_cell.angle_alpha   90.00
_cell.angle_beta   90.00
_cell.angle_gamma   90.00
#
_symmetry.space_group_name_H-M   'P 1'
#
loop_
_entity.id
_entity.type
_entity.pdbx_description
1 polymer ?
#
loop_
_entity_poly.entity_id
_entity_poly.type
_entity_poly.pdbx_seq_one_letter_code
_entity_poly.pdbx_strand_id
1 'polypeptide(L)' 'MEELGINTNFLLIQLSAIAALLVLPVASLFDAVRKNLNGLSLIVWVLLICMIPVIGSLAYWIVRPKGNNSL' A
#
# COMPACT_ATOMS: atom_id res chain seq x y z
N MET A 1 -5.39 -3.07 40.24
CA MET A 1 -4.93 -2.41 38.99
C MET A 1 -5.82 -2.91 37.87
N GLU A 2 -7.07 -2.46 37.86
CA GLU A 2 -8.18 -3.03 37.04
C GLU A 2 -8.82 -1.96 36.14
N GLU A 3 -8.14 -0.83 35.91
CA GLU A 3 -8.76 0.41 35.43
C GLU A 3 -8.62 0.66 33.92
N LEU A 4 -8.27 -0.35 33.13
CA LEU A 4 -8.27 -0.24 31.67
C LEU A 4 -8.84 -1.53 31.11
N GLY A 5 -10.17 -1.60 30.98
CA GLY A 5 -10.91 -2.63 30.23
C GLY A 5 -10.60 -2.61 28.73
N ILE A 6 -9.33 -2.54 28.37
CA ILE A 6 -8.84 -2.51 27.01
C ILE A 6 -8.75 -3.95 26.54
N ASN A 7 -9.63 -4.31 25.61
CA ASN A 7 -9.62 -5.60 24.97
C ASN A 7 -8.34 -5.72 24.11
N THR A 8 -7.42 -6.60 24.51
CA THR A 8 -6.14 -6.82 23.79
C THR A 8 -6.35 -7.22 22.33
N ASN A 9 -7.42 -7.96 22.02
CA ASN A 9 -7.76 -8.30 20.64
C ASN A 9 -8.16 -7.06 19.84
N PHE A 10 -8.89 -6.13 20.46
CA PHE A 10 -9.25 -4.86 19.82
C PHE A 10 -8.00 -4.03 19.50
N LEU A 11 -7.03 -3.94 20.43
CA LEU A 11 -5.76 -3.26 20.16
C LEU A 11 -4.96 -3.90 19.03
N LEU A 12 -4.87 -5.24 18.99
CA LEU A 12 -4.16 -5.95 17.93
C LEU A 12 -4.78 -5.70 16.55
N ILE A 13 -6.12 -5.74 16.45
CA ILE A 13 -6.83 -5.45 15.21
C ILE A 13 -6.60 -4.00 14.79
N GLN A 14 -6.70 -3.06 15.74
CA GLN A 14 -6.48 -1.64 15.47
C GLN A 14 -5.05 -1.38 14.99
N LEU A 15 -4.06 -1.98 15.64
CA LEU A 15 -2.66 -1.85 15.26
C LEU A 15 -2.39 -2.46 13.88
N SER A 16 -2.98 -3.64 13.59
CA SER A 16 -2.89 -4.27 12.28
C SER A 16 -3.56 -3.43 11.18
N ALA A 17 -4.68 -2.78 11.47
CA ALA A 17 -5.38 -1.94 10.51
C ALA A 17 -4.56 -0.69 10.17
N ILE A 18 -3.98 -0.04 11.18
CA ILE A 18 -3.08 1.12 11.01
C ILE A 18 -1.82 0.70 10.24
N ALA A 19 -1.23 -0.44 10.62
CA ALA A 19 -0.07 -0.98 9.92
C ALA A 19 -0.40 -1.27 8.46
N ALA A 20 -1.52 -1.92 8.16
CA ALA A 20 -1.93 -2.19 6.78
C ALA A 20 -2.15 -0.89 5.99
N LEU A 21 -2.76 0.11 6.59
CA LEU A 21 -3.04 1.40 5.94
C LEU A 21 -1.76 2.17 5.58
N LEU A 22 -0.69 2.04 6.37
CA LEU A 22 0.60 2.68 6.10
C LEU A 22 1.51 1.82 5.22
N VAL A 23 1.58 0.52 5.51
CA VAL A 23 2.49 -0.40 4.83
C VAL A 23 2.05 -0.68 3.40
N LEU A 24 0.74 -0.80 3.10
CA LEU A 24 0.28 -1.02 1.72
C LEU A 24 0.75 0.07 0.74
N PRO A 25 0.47 1.37 0.99
CA PRO A 25 0.87 2.43 0.06
C PRO A 25 2.37 2.58 -0.05
N VAL A 26 3.11 2.47 1.06
CA VAL A 26 4.57 2.52 1.03
C VAL A 26 5.14 1.34 0.24
N ALA A 27 4.64 0.12 0.47
CA ALA A 27 5.07 -1.07 -0.26
C ALA A 27 4.71 -1.00 -1.75
N SER A 28 3.52 -0.50 -2.11
CA SER A 28 3.12 -0.30 -3.50
C SER A 28 3.97 0.75 -4.20
N LEU A 29 4.30 1.87 -3.54
CA LEU A 29 5.21 2.87 -4.10
C LEU A 29 6.60 2.27 -4.34
N PHE A 30 7.11 1.54 -3.34
CA PHE A 30 8.44 0.93 -3.42
C PHE A 30 8.51 -0.11 -4.54
N ASP A 31 7.50 -0.97 -4.68
CA ASP A 31 7.43 -1.96 -5.76
C ASP A 31 7.27 -1.29 -7.14
N ALA A 32 6.48 -0.21 -7.23
CA ALA A 32 6.32 0.56 -8.47
C ALA A 32 7.63 1.19 -8.95
N VAL A 33 8.41 1.77 -8.02
CA VAL A 33 9.73 2.33 -8.31
C VAL A 33 10.73 1.23 -8.67
N ARG A 34 10.72 0.10 -7.93
CA ARG A 34 11.65 -1.01 -8.17
C ARG A 34 11.44 -1.70 -9.52
N LYS A 35 10.19 -1.79 -10.00
CA LYS A 35 9.84 -2.47 -11.25
C LYS A 35 10.24 -1.73 -12.52
N ASN A 36 10.89 -0.56 -12.44
CA ASN A 36 11.27 0.26 -13.61
C ASN A 36 10.11 0.35 -14.62
N LEU A 37 8.89 0.61 -14.12
CA LEU A 37 7.74 0.82 -14.97
C LEU A 37 8.06 2.02 -15.90
N ASN A 38 7.64 1.93 -17.17
CA ASN A 38 7.79 3.03 -18.13
C ASN A 38 7.33 4.34 -17.48
N GLY A 39 8.09 5.43 -17.66
CA GLY A 39 7.96 6.65 -16.85
C GLY A 39 6.53 7.16 -16.69
N LEU A 40 5.71 7.09 -17.74
CA LEU A 40 4.30 7.49 -17.72
C LEU A 40 3.43 6.55 -16.86
N SER A 41 3.65 5.25 -16.93
CA SER A 41 2.95 4.25 -16.11
C SER A 41 3.34 4.35 -14.64
N LEU A 42 4.62 4.60 -14.35
CA LEU A 42 5.09 4.85 -12.98
C LEU A 42 4.42 6.10 -12.39
N ILE A 43 4.40 7.21 -13.15
CA ILE A 43 3.78 8.47 -12.70
C ILE A 43 2.30 8.27 -12.38
N VAL A 44 1.54 7.59 -13.25
CA VAL A 44 0.11 7.33 -13.02
C VAL A 44 -0.10 6.53 -11.74
N TRP A 45 0.68 5.46 -11.52
CA TRP A 45 0.55 4.65 -10.31
C TRP A 45 0.94 5.41 -9.04
N VAL A 46 2.04 6.16 -9.07
CA VAL A 46 2.46 6.99 -7.93
C VAL A 46 1.41 8.05 -7.61
N LEU A 47 0.88 8.74 -8.64
CA LEU A 47 -0.17 9.74 -8.47
C LEU A 47 -1.44 9.12 -7.89
N LEU A 48 -1.85 7.95 -8.37
CA LEU A 48 -3.03 7.23 -7.89
C LEU A 48 -2.87 6.80 -6.42
N ILE A 49 -1.72 6.25 -6.05
CA ILE A 49 -1.42 5.85 -4.67
C ILE A 49 -1.32 7.08 -3.76
N CYS A 50 -0.76 8.20 -4.23
CA CYS A 50 -0.74 9.44 -3.45
C CYS A 50 -2.14 10.04 -3.26
N MET A 51 -2.99 10.01 -4.28
CA MET A 51 -4.32 10.61 -4.22
C MET A 51 -5.29 9.77 -3.38
N ILE A 52 -5.20 8.44 -3.48
CA ILE A 52 -6.04 7.53 -2.73
C ILE A 52 -5.17 6.35 -2.24
N PRO A 53 -4.51 6.46 -1.07
CA PRO A 53 -3.54 5.47 -0.60
C PRO A 53 -4.13 4.07 -0.54
N VAL A 54 -5.32 3.90 0.03
CA VAL A 54 -5.91 2.57 0.21
C VAL A 54 -6.30 1.96 -1.14
N ILE A 55 -7.10 2.67 -1.93
CA ILE A 55 -7.62 2.14 -3.21
C ILE A 55 -6.51 2.04 -4.25
N GLY A 56 -5.63 3.02 -4.34
CA GLY A 56 -4.50 3.03 -5.27
C GLY A 56 -3.53 1.89 -5.00
N SER A 57 -3.24 1.60 -3.73
CA SER A 57 -2.42 0.44 -3.35
C SER A 57 -3.10 -0.89 -3.70
N LEU A 58 -4.39 -1.03 -3.39
CA LEU A 58 -5.15 -2.23 -3.71
C LEU A 58 -5.19 -2.47 -5.21
N ALA A 59 -5.54 -1.45 -5.99
CA ALA A 59 -5.55 -1.52 -7.44
C ALA A 59 -4.17 -1.91 -7.99
N TYR A 60 -3.09 -1.37 -7.42
CA TYR A 60 -1.72 -1.70 -7.82
C TYR A 60 -1.42 -3.19 -7.61
N TRP A 61 -1.81 -3.73 -6.45
CA TRP A 61 -1.61 -5.14 -6.13
C TRP A 61 -2.53 -6.10 -6.89
N ILE A 62 -3.71 -5.63 -7.33
CA ILE A 62 -4.64 -6.40 -8.18
C ILE A 62 -4.12 -6.46 -9.61
N VAL A 63 -3.79 -5.30 -10.19
CA VAL A 63 -3.35 -5.20 -11.58
C VAL A 63 -1.93 -5.73 -11.75
N ARG A 64 -1.07 -5.56 -10.74
CA ARG A 64 0.37 -5.87 -10.77
C ARG A 64 1.00 -5.51 -12.12
N PRO A 65 1.08 -4.21 -12.47
CA PRO A 65 1.65 -3.79 -13.75
C PRO A 65 3.03 -4.44 -13.95
N LYS A 66 3.20 -5.18 -15.05
CA LYS A 66 4.47 -5.76 -15.44
C LYS A 66 5.24 -4.71 -16.23
N GLY A 67 6.49 -4.46 -15.83
CA GLY A 67 7.41 -3.65 -16.64
C GLY A 67 7.56 -4.31 -18.01
N ASN A 68 7.33 -3.55 -19.07
CA ASN A 68 7.55 -4.02 -20.43
C ASN A 68 9.07 -4.11 -20.69
N ASN A 69 9.68 -5.23 -20.30
CA ASN A 69 10.99 -5.62 -20.78
C ASN A 69 10.81 -6.33 -22.14
N SER A 70 10.35 -5.59 -23.15
CA SER A 70 10.51 -6.03 -24.54
C SER A 70 11.97 -5.77 -24.91
N LEU A 71 12.83 -6.77 -24.63
CA LEU A 71 14.07 -6.98 -25.36
C LEU A 71 13.75 -7.29 -26.83
#